data_AF-A3HUD5-F1
#
_entry.id   AF-A3HUD5-F1
#
_cell.length_a   1.000
_cell.length_b   1.000
_cell.length_c   1.000
_cell.angle_alpha   90.00
_cell.angle_beta   90.00
_cell.angle_gamma   90.00
#
_symmetry.space_group_name_H-M   'P 1'
#
loop_
_entity.id
_entity.type
_entity.pdbx_description
1 polymer ?
#
loop_
_entity_poly.entity_id
_entity_poly.type
_entity_poly.pdbx_seq_one_letter_code
_entity_poly.pdbx_strand_id
1 'polypeptide(L)' 'MVKKKTPFIYRSFLSLWLAVVLPATIIALIISKLYYNNTINFEPLKEADVWLYFVLLQVFAGFFTYIWVYIPKSKKYRS' A
#
# COMPACT_ATOMS: atom_id res chain seq x y z
N MET A 1 -34.61 -2.52 -7.44
CA MET A 1 -33.44 -1.88 -6.81
C MET A 1 -32.17 -2.41 -7.49
N VAL A 2 -31.42 -1.56 -8.19
CA VAL A 2 -30.14 -1.99 -8.79
C VAL A 2 -29.15 -2.20 -7.64
N LYS A 3 -28.78 -3.44 -7.35
CA LYS A 3 -27.73 -3.75 -6.37
C LYS A 3 -26.44 -3.08 -6.84
N LYS A 4 -26.00 -2.01 -6.17
CA LYS A 4 -24.69 -1.40 -6.43
C LYS A 4 -23.63 -2.44 -6.07
N LYS A 5 -22.89 -2.91 -7.08
CA LYS A 5 -21.81 -3.86 -6.88
C LYS A 5 -20.70 -3.18 -6.08
N THR A 6 -20.28 -3.78 -4.96
CA THR A 6 -19.13 -3.31 -4.20
C THR A 6 -17.88 -3.32 -5.09
N PRO A 7 -17.16 -2.19 -5.24
CA PRO A 7 -15.93 -2.15 -6.02
C PRO A 7 -14.90 -3.13 -5.44
N PHE A 8 -14.10 -3.77 -6.31
CA PHE A 8 -13.10 -4.77 -5.91
C PHE A 8 -12.20 -4.29 -4.76
N ILE A 9 -11.74 -3.03 -4.85
CA ILE A 9 -10.89 -2.37 -3.85
C ILE A 9 -11.52 -2.42 -2.45
N TYR A 10 -12.84 -2.23 -2.33
CA TYR A 10 -13.53 -2.17 -1.03
C TYR A 10 -14.21 -3.49 -0.65
N ARG A 11 -13.99 -4.57 -1.41
CA ARG A 11 -14.58 -5.88 -1.13
C ARG A 11 -13.96 -6.52 0.12
N SER A 12 -12.66 -6.35 0.31
CA SER A 12 -11.91 -6.80 1.48
C SER A 12 -10.71 -5.87 1.73
N PHE A 13 -10.19 -5.87 2.96
CA PHE A 13 -8.97 -5.11 3.26
C PHE A 13 -7.79 -5.61 2.43
N LEU A 14 -7.68 -6.93 2.20
CA LEU A 14 -6.65 -7.52 1.36
C LEU A 14 -6.68 -6.96 -0.08
N SER A 15 -7.88 -6.80 -0.65
CA SER A 15 -8.06 -6.22 -1.98
C SER A 15 -7.60 -4.75 -2.03
N LEU A 16 -7.90 -3.96 -1.00
CA LEU A 16 -7.40 -2.59 -0.87
C LEU A 16 -5.88 -2.56 -0.69
N TRP A 17 -5.36 -3.45 0.15
CA TRP A 17 -3.95 -3.53 0.45
C TRP A 17 -3.13 -3.88 -0.80
N LEU A 18 -3.56 -4.87 -1.58
CA LEU A 18 -2.93 -5.25 -2.85
C LEU A 18 -3.02 -4.14 -3.90
N ALA A 19 -4.15 -3.44 -3.98
CA ALA A 19 -4.37 -2.42 -5.00
C ALA A 19 -3.75 -1.05 -4.67
N VAL A 20 -3.49 -0.77 -3.40
CA VAL A 20 -3.08 0.58 -2.94
C VAL A 20 -1.83 0.53 -2.10
N VAL A 21 -1.84 -0.21 -0.99
CA VAL A 21 -0.76 -0.18 0.01
C VAL A 21 0.52 -0.78 -0.54
N LEU A 22 0.42 -1.98 -1.13
CA LEU A 22 1.55 -2.68 -1.73
C LEU A 22 2.21 -1.86 -2.86
N PRO A 23 1.49 -1.39 -3.90
CA PRO A 23 2.12 -0.59 -4.96
C PRO A 23 2.66 0.75 -4.46
N ALA A 24 1.98 1.44 -3.54
CA ALA A 24 2.47 2.71 -3.00
C ALA A 24 3.79 2.54 -2.23
N THR A 25 3.90 1.48 -1.42
CA THR A 25 5.14 1.19 -0.67
C THR A 25 6.27 0.73 -1.58
N ILE A 26 5.99 -0.02 -2.66
CA ILE A 26 7.00 -0.36 -3.67
C ILE A 26 7.53 0.91 -4.36
N ILE A 27 6.64 1.82 -4.76
CA ILE A 27 7.03 3.09 -5.38
C ILE A 27 7.88 3.92 -4.41
N ALA A 28 7.47 4.01 -3.15
CA ALA A 28 8.24 4.72 -2.13
C ALA A 28 9.64 4.12 -1.94
N LEU A 29 9.75 2.79 -1.97
CA LEU A 29 11.03 2.09 -1.87
C LEU A 29 11.92 2.39 -3.09
N ILE A 30 11.36 2.30 -4.30
CA ILE A 30 12.02 2.66 -5.55
C ILE A 30 12.53 4.10 -5.48
N ILE A 31 11.68 5.07 -5.10
CA ILE A 31 12.10 6.47 -4.97
C ILE A 31 13.21 6.60 -3.93
N SER A 32 13.05 6.02 -2.73
CA SER A 32 14.03 6.18 -1.66
C SER A 32 15.43 5.65 -1.98
N LYS A 33 15.53 4.57 -2.77
CA LYS A 33 16.81 3.92 -3.08
C LYS A 33 17.34 4.23 -4.49
N LEU A 34 16.48 4.48 -5.49
CA LEU A 34 16.94 4.95 -6.81
C LEU A 34 17.29 6.45 -6.84
N TYR A 35 16.71 7.28 -5.96
CA TYR A 35 17.13 8.68 -5.81
C TYR A 35 18.24 8.89 -4.78
N TYR A 36 18.88 7.82 -4.30
CA TYR A 36 20.07 7.95 -3.48
C TYR A 36 21.27 8.20 -4.40
N ASN A 37 21.88 9.38 -4.31
CA ASN A 37 23.08 9.75 -5.07
C ASN A 37 22.90 9.83 -6.61
N ASN A 38 21.72 10.24 -7.11
CA ASN A 38 21.38 10.41 -8.53
C ASN A 38 21.67 9.20 -9.44
N THR A 39 21.81 8.00 -8.86
CA THR A 39 22.15 6.79 -9.59
C THR A 39 21.21 5.66 -9.18
N ILE A 40 20.77 4.89 -10.17
CA ILE A 40 19.95 3.69 -9.96
C ILE A 40 20.88 2.61 -9.38
N ASN A 41 20.99 2.54 -8.05
CA ASN A 41 21.74 1.48 -7.38
C ASN A 41 20.80 0.46 -6.73
N PHE A 42 20.95 -0.81 -7.11
CA PHE A 42 20.18 -1.94 -6.58
C PHE A 42 20.88 -2.65 -5.42
N GLU A 43 22.12 -2.29 -5.07
CA GLU A 43 22.83 -2.82 -3.90
C GLU A 43 22.03 -2.69 -2.60
N PRO A 44 21.33 -1.55 -2.33
CA PRO A 44 20.58 -1.42 -1.09
C PRO A 44 19.44 -2.43 -0.94
N LEU A 45 18.88 -2.95 -2.05
CA LEU A 45 17.83 -3.99 -1.98
C LEU A 45 18.33 -5.32 -1.41
N LYS A 46 19.65 -5.53 -1.36
CA LYS A 46 20.25 -6.73 -0.78
C LYS A 46 20.44 -6.63 0.73
N GLU A 47 20.28 -5.44 1.29
CA GLU A 47 20.46 -5.19 2.72
C GLU A 47 19.19 -5.58 3.50
N ALA A 48 19.37 -6.25 4.64
CA ALA A 48 18.25 -6.77 5.43
C ALA A 48 17.41 -5.66 6.10
N ASP A 49 18.04 -4.52 6.40
CA ASP A 49 17.39 -3.32 6.94
C ASP A 49 16.36 -2.73 5.96
N VAL A 50 16.63 -2.77 4.66
CA VAL A 50 15.70 -2.26 3.63
C VAL A 50 14.38 -3.01 3.64
N TRP A 51 14.43 -4.33 3.79
CA TRP A 51 13.23 -5.14 3.92
C TRP A 51 12.51 -4.90 5.24
N LEU A 52 13.24 -4.65 6.32
CA LEU A 52 12.65 -4.25 7.61
C LEU A 52 11.91 -2.91 7.49
N TYR A 53 12.54 -1.90 6.88
CA TYR A 53 11.92 -0.60 6.61
C TYR A 53 10.70 -0.75 5.71
N PHE A 54 10.77 -1.61 4.69
CA PHE A 54 9.65 -1.89 3.81
C PHE A 54 8.46 -2.51 4.56
N VAL A 55 8.70 -3.48 5.43
CA VAL A 55 7.66 -4.11 6.26
C VAL A 55 7.03 -3.08 7.21
N LEU A 56 7.86 -2.27 7.89
CA LEU A 56 7.37 -1.20 8.76
C LEU A 56 6.50 -0.22 7.98
N LEU A 57 6.95 0.22 6.81
CA LEU A 57 6.22 1.12 5.94
C LEU A 57 4.86 0.52 5.53
N GLN A 58 4.81 -0.76 5.20
CA GLN A 58 3.56 -1.45 4.86
C GLN A 58 2.59 -1.57 6.04
N VAL A 59 3.09 -1.79 7.26
CA VAL A 59 2.26 -1.81 8.46
C VAL A 59 1.64 -0.44 8.71
N PHE A 60 2.46 0.63 8.70
CA PHE A 60 1.96 2.00 8.91
C PHE A 60 1.00 2.42 7.81
N ALA A 61 1.40 2.30 6.54
CA ALA A 61 0.54 2.66 5.41
C ALA A 61 -0.74 1.82 5.41
N GLY A 62 -0.65 0.50 5.68
CA GLY A 62 -1.80 -0.38 5.78
C GLY A 62 -2.77 0.05 6.88
N PHE A 63 -2.27 0.37 8.06
CA PHE A 63 -3.08 0.83 9.20
C PHE A 63 -3.79 2.15 8.92
N PHE A 64 -3.08 3.17 8.43
CA PHE A 64 -3.69 4.45 8.09
C PHE A 64 -4.71 4.32 6.97
N THR A 65 -4.38 3.57 5.90
CA THR A 65 -5.31 3.36 4.78
C THR A 65 -6.53 2.54 5.22
N TYR A 66 -6.38 1.64 6.18
CA TYR A 66 -7.51 0.91 6.78
C TYR A 66 -8.48 1.87 7.48
N ILE A 67 -7.98 2.68 8.42
CA ILE A 67 -8.83 3.58 9.21
C ILE A 67 -9.45 4.67 8.34
N TRP A 68 -8.64 5.31 7.49
CA TRP A 68 -9.04 6.54 6.79
C TRP A 68 -9.74 6.28 5.44
N VAL A 69 -9.46 5.15 4.79
CA VAL A 69 -10.00 4.87 3.45
C VAL A 69 -10.92 3.67 3.48
N TYR A 70 -10.45 2.53 4.02
CA TYR A 70 -11.22 1.30 3.97
C TYR A 70 -12.50 1.38 4.81
N ILE A 71 -12.43 1.79 6.08
CA ILE A 71 -13.62 1.90 6.96
C ILE A 71 -14.71 2.80 6.35
N PRO A 72 -14.46 4.07 5.98
CA PRO A 72 -15.54 4.94 5.49
C PRO A 72 -16.08 4.49 4.14
N LYS A 73 -15.22 4.03 3.22
CA LYS A 73 -15.65 3.62 1.89
C LYS A 73 -16.34 2.26 1.89
N SER A 74 -15.85 1.29 2.67
CA SER A 74 -16.52 -0.02 2.80
C SER A 74 -17.93 0.11 3.36
N LYS A 75 -18.15 0.98 4.36
CA LYS A 75 -19.49 1.33 4.86
C LYS A 75 -20.38 1.92 3.76
N LYS A 76 -19.84 2.82 2.94
CA LYS A 76 -20.57 3.46 1.82
C LYS A 76 -20.99 2.49 0.72
N TYR A 77 -20.18 1.46 0.44
CA TYR A 77 -20.45 0.51 -0.66
C TYR A 77 -21.16 -0.77 -0.21
N ARG A 78 -21.15 -1.12 1.08
CA ARG A 78 -21.90 -2.28 1.62
C ARG A 78 -23.37 -1.99 1.94
N SER A 79 -23.84 -0.75 1.77
CA SER A 79 -25.23 -0.34 2.00
C SER A 79 -26.14 -0.57 0.80
#